data_AF-A0A533QPX1-F1
#
_entry.id   AF-A0A533QPX1-F1
#
_cell.length_a   1.000
_cell.length_b   1.000
_cell.length_c   1.000
_cell.angle_alpha   90.00
_cell.angle_beta   90.00
_cell.angle_gamma   90.00
#
_symmetry.space_group_name_H-M   'P 1'
#
loop_
_entity.id
_entity.type
_entity.pdbx_description
1 polymer ?
#
loop_
_entity_poly.entity_id
_entity_poly.type
_entity_poly.pdbx_seq_one_letter_code
_entity_poly.pdbx_strand_id
1 'polypeptide(L)'
;MQARSLIITALASTLFALPAVAQTAPGGIGPGTPGGGGMGRPADCKKAADPEQCAARRAAHERVLAACRDRSGSERRQCMQQQAQQTDCSRARNPQQCEARKQAYAACQERSGPDFKRCVQERMPAVDCGQAADPARCQRHQKAREQCRDKIGPEHRQCLREALAPAAR
;
A
#
# COMPACT_ATOMS: atom_id res chain seq x y z
N MET A 1 63.54 22.24 9.21
CA MET A 1 64.38 21.79 8.08
C MET A 1 63.64 20.68 7.35
N GLN A 2 63.62 20.75 6.01
CA GLN A 2 63.25 19.71 5.03
C GLN A 2 61.76 19.26 5.01
N ALA A 3 61.14 18.97 3.87
CA ALA A 3 61.38 19.27 2.46
C ALA A 3 60.06 18.97 1.73
N ARG A 4 59.80 19.71 0.63
CA ARG A 4 58.75 19.41 -0.34
C ARG A 4 59.08 18.09 -1.06
N SER A 5 58.11 17.21 -1.27
CA SER A 5 58.17 16.21 -2.34
C SER A 5 56.82 16.07 -3.02
N LEU A 6 56.78 16.57 -4.25
CA LEU A 6 55.80 16.30 -5.29
C LEU A 6 55.99 14.85 -5.75
N ILE A 7 54.92 14.06 -5.80
CA ILE A 7 54.90 12.81 -6.55
C ILE A 7 53.75 12.86 -7.55
N ILE A 8 54.18 12.90 -8.81
CA ILE A 8 53.40 12.79 -10.03
C ILE A 8 53.08 11.31 -10.23
N THR A 9 51.81 10.93 -10.30
CA THR A 9 51.41 9.59 -10.74
C THR A 9 50.32 9.65 -11.80
N ALA A 10 50.81 9.49 -13.03
CA ALA A 10 50.22 8.87 -14.22
C ALA A 10 48.68 8.76 -14.34
N LEU A 11 48.15 9.51 -15.31
CA LEU A 11 46.88 9.25 -15.99
C LEU A 11 46.94 7.88 -16.69
N ALA A 12 46.18 6.90 -16.19
CA ALA A 12 45.88 5.66 -16.90
C ALA A 12 44.42 5.71 -17.38
N SER A 13 44.25 6.06 -18.65
CA SER A 13 42.97 6.07 -19.36
C SER A 13 42.56 4.63 -19.69
N THR A 14 41.69 4.03 -18.88
CA THR A 14 41.04 2.76 -19.24
C THR A 14 39.71 3.05 -19.95
N LEU A 15 39.71 2.96 -21.28
CA LEU A 15 38.49 2.82 -22.07
C LEU A 15 37.86 1.47 -21.73
N PHE A 16 36.85 1.47 -20.85
CA PHE A 16 35.93 0.34 -20.74
C PHE A 16 34.84 0.48 -21.80
N ALA A 17 34.95 -0.31 -22.86
CA ALA A 17 33.85 -0.59 -23.77
C ALA A 17 32.82 -1.45 -23.03
N LEU A 18 31.79 -0.80 -22.49
CA LEU A 18 30.61 -1.48 -21.93
C LEU A 18 29.74 -2.00 -23.09
N PRO A 19 29.30 -3.27 -23.07
CA PRO A 19 28.32 -3.76 -24.02
C PRO A 19 26.98 -3.05 -23.79
N ALA A 20 26.37 -2.68 -24.92
CA ALA A 20 25.12 -1.94 -25.01
C ALA A 20 23.99 -2.59 -24.18
N VAL A 21 23.45 -1.82 -23.24
CA VAL A 21 22.13 -2.07 -22.64
C VAL A 21 21.05 -1.75 -23.67
N ALA A 22 20.70 -2.74 -24.48
CA ALA A 22 19.56 -2.63 -25.37
C ALA A 22 18.27 -3.05 -24.64
N GLN A 23 17.48 -2.03 -24.32
CA GLN A 23 16.01 -2.01 -24.42
C GLN A 23 15.24 -2.83 -23.38
N THR A 24 14.87 -2.10 -22.32
CA THR A 24 13.67 -2.32 -21.53
C THR A 24 12.48 -2.57 -22.47
N ALA A 25 11.99 -3.80 -22.49
CA ALA A 25 10.78 -4.16 -23.21
C ALA A 25 9.62 -3.26 -22.72
N PRO A 26 8.85 -2.66 -23.63
CA PRO A 26 7.70 -1.85 -23.27
C PRO A 26 6.70 -2.74 -22.54
N GLY A 27 6.33 -2.32 -21.33
CA GLY A 27 5.28 -2.94 -20.55
C GLY A 27 4.04 -3.11 -21.42
N GLY A 28 3.68 -4.37 -21.66
CA GLY A 28 2.50 -4.75 -22.43
C GLY A 28 1.27 -4.07 -21.84
N ILE A 29 0.65 -3.22 -22.66
CA ILE A 29 -0.69 -2.71 -22.44
C ILE A 29 -1.63 -3.89 -22.72
N GLY A 30 -1.80 -4.74 -21.72
CA GLY A 30 -2.82 -5.79 -21.74
C GLY A 30 -4.21 -5.17 -21.56
N PRO A 31 -5.22 -5.63 -22.31
CA PRO A 31 -6.57 -5.07 -22.23
C PRO A 31 -7.23 -5.42 -20.89
N GLY A 32 -7.66 -4.38 -20.18
CA GLY A 32 -8.82 -4.36 -19.28
C GLY A 32 -8.97 -5.49 -18.25
N THR A 33 -8.35 -5.33 -17.09
CA THR A 33 -8.84 -5.93 -15.84
C THR A 33 -9.34 -4.84 -14.90
N PRO A 34 -10.62 -4.84 -14.47
CA PRO A 34 -11.09 -3.91 -13.45
C PRO A 34 -10.68 -4.47 -12.08
N GLY A 35 -9.43 -4.25 -11.69
CA GLY A 35 -8.97 -4.62 -10.36
C GLY A 35 -7.46 -4.66 -10.22
N GLY A 36 -6.86 -3.56 -9.77
CA GLY A 36 -5.44 -3.57 -9.40
C GLY A 36 -4.89 -2.19 -9.09
N GLY A 37 -4.70 -1.89 -7.81
CA GLY A 37 -4.09 -0.66 -7.35
C GLY A 37 -2.61 -0.56 -7.75
N GLY A 38 -2.30 0.42 -8.59
CA GLY A 38 -1.03 1.15 -8.57
C GLY A 38 -1.29 2.55 -8.02
N MET A 39 -0.28 3.43 -8.01
CA MET A 39 -0.45 4.89 -7.87
C MET A 39 -1.20 5.46 -9.11
N GLY A 40 -2.31 4.83 -9.48
CA GLY A 40 -3.10 5.10 -10.67
C GLY A 40 -4.04 6.27 -10.42
N ARG A 41 -4.39 6.94 -11.52
CA ARG A 41 -5.35 8.05 -11.57
C ARG A 41 -6.55 7.77 -10.63
N PRO A 42 -7.10 8.82 -9.97
CA PRO A 42 -8.28 8.68 -9.13
C PRO A 42 -9.34 7.83 -9.84
N ALA A 43 -9.85 6.80 -9.15
CA ALA A 43 -10.86 5.93 -9.73
C ALA A 43 -12.05 6.77 -10.20
N ASP A 44 -12.45 6.59 -11.46
CA ASP A 44 -13.66 7.21 -11.98
C ASP A 44 -14.87 6.53 -11.32
N CYS A 45 -15.41 7.17 -10.29
CA CYS A 45 -16.53 6.60 -9.53
C CYS A 45 -17.77 6.39 -10.40
N LYS A 46 -17.91 7.08 -11.53
CA LYS A 46 -19.02 6.86 -12.46
C LYS A 46 -19.00 5.47 -13.10
N LYS A 47 -17.82 4.82 -13.13
CA LYS A 47 -17.61 3.48 -13.69
C LYS A 47 -17.53 2.40 -12.60
N ALA A 48 -17.70 2.76 -11.33
CA ALA A 48 -17.67 1.79 -10.24
C ALA A 48 -18.98 0.99 -10.19
N ALA A 49 -18.92 -0.25 -9.71
CA ALA A 49 -20.12 -1.06 -9.45
C ALA A 49 -21.06 -0.41 -8.41
N ASP A 50 -20.51 0.46 -7.57
CA ASP A 50 -21.24 1.29 -6.62
C ASP A 50 -20.68 2.72 -6.65
N PRO A 51 -21.26 3.61 -7.49
CA PRO A 51 -20.79 4.98 -7.66
C PRO A 51 -20.91 5.83 -6.39
N GLU A 52 -22.00 5.67 -5.64
CA GLU A 52 -22.25 6.45 -4.43
C GLU A 52 -21.26 6.08 -3.32
N GLN A 53 -21.05 4.79 -3.07
CA GLN A 53 -20.07 4.34 -2.09
C GLN A 53 -18.64 4.75 -2.49
N CYS A 54 -18.33 4.73 -3.79
CA CYS A 54 -17.04 5.21 -4.30
C CYS A 54 -16.85 6.71 -4.02
N ALA A 55 -17.87 7.53 -4.33
CA ALA A 55 -17.84 8.97 -4.10
C ALA A 55 -17.74 9.29 -2.60
N ALA A 56 -18.52 8.61 -1.74
CA ALA A 56 -18.47 8.76 -0.30
C ALA A 56 -17.08 8.45 0.26
N ARG A 57 -16.45 7.34 -0.18
CA ARG A 57 -15.09 6.98 0.22
C ARG A 57 -14.07 8.03 -0.22
N ARG A 58 -14.19 8.55 -1.45
CA ARG A 58 -13.30 9.60 -1.96
C ARG A 58 -13.42 10.88 -1.14
N ALA A 59 -14.65 11.36 -0.91
CA ALA A 59 -14.91 12.55 -0.12
C ALA A 59 -14.36 12.40 1.32
N ALA A 60 -14.56 11.24 1.96
CA ALA A 60 -14.00 10.97 3.28
C ALA A 60 -12.46 11.04 3.29
N HIS A 61 -11.80 10.43 2.31
CA HIS A 61 -10.35 10.47 2.19
C HIS A 61 -9.82 11.89 1.91
N GLU A 62 -10.46 12.62 1.01
CA GLU A 62 -10.12 14.01 0.68
C GLU A 62 -10.25 14.94 1.90
N ARG A 63 -11.28 14.77 2.74
CA ARG A 63 -11.44 15.50 4.01
C ARG A 63 -10.29 15.25 4.98
N VAL A 64 -9.89 13.99 5.17
CA VAL A 64 -8.78 13.62 6.04
C VAL A 64 -7.45 14.20 5.53
N LEU A 65 -7.21 14.11 4.22
CA LEU A 65 -6.02 14.69 3.60
C LEU A 65 -5.99 16.23 3.71
N ALA A 66 -7.14 16.88 3.57
CA ALA A 66 -7.27 18.33 3.74
C ALA A 66 -7.02 18.76 5.19
N ALA A 67 -7.57 18.03 6.17
CA ALA A 67 -7.40 18.33 7.60
C ALA A 67 -5.93 18.24 8.07
N CYS A 68 -5.12 17.38 7.43
CA CYS A 68 -3.71 17.20 7.74
C CYS A 68 -2.78 17.80 6.67
N ARG A 69 -3.28 18.69 5.80
CA ARG A 69 -2.54 19.19 4.63
C ARG A 69 -1.25 19.90 5.02
N ASP A 70 -1.35 20.83 5.96
CA ASP A 70 -0.27 21.74 6.34
C ASP A 70 0.71 21.12 7.34
N ARG A 71 0.46 19.88 7.75
CA ARG A 71 1.32 19.11 8.64
C ARG A 71 2.32 18.28 7.85
N SER A 72 3.52 18.11 8.39
CA SER A 72 4.59 17.30 7.80
C SER A 72 5.19 16.32 8.82
N GLY A 73 6.00 15.37 8.34
CA GLY A 73 6.74 14.45 9.20
C GLY A 73 5.88 13.69 10.23
N SER A 74 6.34 13.71 11.49
CA SER A 74 5.66 13.07 12.63
C SER A 74 4.31 13.70 12.93
N GLU A 75 4.17 15.02 12.77
CA GLU A 75 2.93 15.74 13.05
C GLU A 75 1.81 15.35 12.07
N ARG A 76 2.14 15.22 10.78
CA ARG A 76 1.18 14.72 9.78
C ARG A 76 0.72 13.31 10.13
N ARG A 77 1.64 12.45 10.57
CA ARG A 77 1.33 11.07 10.96
C ARG A 77 0.38 11.02 12.15
N GLN A 78 0.64 11.81 13.19
CA GLN A 78 -0.24 11.91 14.36
C GLN A 78 -1.63 12.41 13.97
N CYS A 79 -1.70 13.46 13.13
CA CYS A 79 -2.97 13.93 12.59
C CYS A 79 -3.73 12.84 11.84
N MET A 80 -3.07 12.08 10.96
CA MET A 80 -3.71 10.98 10.23
C MET A 80 -4.21 9.87 11.16
N GLN A 81 -3.46 9.54 12.22
CA GLN A 81 -3.89 8.57 13.23
C GLN A 81 -5.12 9.08 13.99
N GLN A 82 -5.13 10.36 14.38
CA GLN A 82 -6.25 10.99 15.06
C GLN A 82 -7.51 11.06 14.17
N GLN A 83 -7.35 11.37 12.88
CA GLN A 83 -8.43 11.37 11.90
C GLN A 83 -9.00 9.96 11.68
N ALA A 84 -8.15 8.93 11.71
CA ALA A 84 -8.63 7.55 11.62
C ALA A 84 -9.52 7.18 12.82
N GLN A 85 -9.19 7.63 14.04
CA GLN A 85 -10.04 7.42 15.22
C GLN A 85 -11.39 8.16 15.13
N GLN A 86 -11.44 9.29 14.42
CA GLN A 86 -12.65 10.09 14.20
C GLN A 86 -13.47 9.65 12.97
N THR A 87 -13.01 8.64 12.24
CA THR A 87 -13.72 8.18 11.04
C THR A 87 -15.07 7.57 11.42
N ASP A 88 -16.13 8.06 10.77
CA ASP A 88 -17.48 7.51 10.84
C ASP A 88 -17.58 6.20 10.04
N CYS A 89 -17.61 5.08 10.76
CA CYS A 89 -17.70 3.76 10.17
C CYS A 89 -19.12 3.38 9.72
N SER A 90 -20.17 4.11 10.11
CA SER A 90 -21.55 3.80 9.70
C SER A 90 -21.75 3.91 8.18
N ARG A 91 -20.94 4.75 7.52
CA ARG A 91 -20.97 4.99 6.06
C ARG A 91 -19.96 4.13 5.31
N ALA A 92 -19.26 3.23 5.99
CA ALA A 92 -18.36 2.28 5.37
C ALA A 92 -19.13 1.10 4.79
N ARG A 93 -18.67 0.57 3.66
CA ARG A 93 -19.23 -0.64 3.06
C ARG A 93 -19.28 -1.84 4.03
N ASN A 94 -18.34 -1.89 4.97
CA ASN A 94 -18.34 -2.84 6.07
C ASN A 94 -18.03 -2.08 7.38
N PRO A 95 -19.06 -1.70 8.16
CA PRO A 95 -18.89 -0.96 9.40
C PRO A 95 -18.07 -1.73 10.45
N GLN A 96 -18.29 -3.04 10.58
CA GLN A 96 -17.59 -3.88 11.56
C GLN A 96 -16.08 -3.94 11.27
N GLN A 97 -15.69 -4.10 10.00
CA GLN A 97 -14.29 -4.06 9.60
C GLN A 97 -13.66 -2.68 9.84
N CYS A 98 -14.42 -1.61 9.59
CA CYS A 98 -13.96 -0.25 9.83
C CYS A 98 -13.66 -0.02 11.32
N GLU A 99 -14.57 -0.43 12.22
CA GLU A 99 -14.36 -0.31 13.66
C GLU A 99 -13.21 -1.19 14.17
N ALA A 100 -13.10 -2.43 13.68
CA ALA A 100 -11.97 -3.30 14.00
C ALA A 100 -10.63 -2.65 13.61
N ARG A 101 -10.58 -1.94 12.48
CA ARG A 101 -9.38 -1.22 12.04
C ARG A 101 -9.07 -0.01 12.92
N LYS A 102 -10.07 0.71 13.42
CA LYS A 102 -9.89 1.81 14.39
C LYS A 102 -9.28 1.30 15.69
N GLN A 103 -9.79 0.19 16.21
CA GLN A 103 -9.25 -0.48 17.39
C GLN A 103 -7.80 -0.93 17.18
N ALA A 104 -7.50 -1.57 16.04
CA ALA A 104 -6.13 -1.95 15.69
C ALA A 104 -5.20 -0.72 15.61
N TYR A 105 -5.68 0.39 15.05
CA TYR A 105 -4.90 1.63 14.97
C TYR A 105 -4.62 2.25 16.35
N ALA A 106 -5.60 2.22 17.25
CA ALA A 106 -5.45 2.70 18.61
C ALA A 106 -4.43 1.85 19.38
N ALA A 107 -4.55 0.52 19.28
CA ALA A 107 -3.63 -0.43 19.93
C ALA A 107 -2.19 -0.33 19.40
N CYS A 108 -1.99 0.17 18.17
CA CYS A 108 -0.69 0.26 17.51
C CYS A 108 -0.14 1.68 17.44
N GLN A 109 -0.75 2.67 18.10
CA GLN A 109 -0.45 4.10 17.92
C GLN A 109 1.01 4.47 18.22
N GLU A 110 1.66 3.74 19.13
CA GLU A 110 3.05 3.98 19.54
C GLU A 110 4.08 3.48 18.51
N ARG A 111 3.64 2.67 17.54
CA ARG A 111 4.50 2.12 16.49
C ARG A 111 4.45 2.99 15.25
N SER A 112 5.50 2.94 14.43
CA SER A 112 5.56 3.67 13.17
C SER A 112 6.14 2.79 12.05
N GLY A 113 6.02 3.26 10.80
CA GLY A 113 6.64 2.60 9.66
C GLY A 113 6.19 1.14 9.46
N PRO A 114 7.12 0.20 9.16
CA PRO A 114 6.82 -1.22 9.03
C PRO A 114 6.22 -1.87 10.29
N ASP A 115 6.66 -1.46 11.48
CA ASP A 115 6.19 -2.06 12.74
C ASP A 115 4.74 -1.70 13.06
N PHE A 116 4.32 -0.49 12.70
CA PHE A 116 2.90 -0.12 12.74
C PHE A 116 2.07 -1.04 11.86
N LYS A 117 2.52 -1.30 10.62
CA LYS A 117 1.79 -2.16 9.67
C LYS A 117 1.68 -3.60 10.18
N ARG A 118 2.76 -4.13 10.77
CA ARG A 118 2.79 -5.46 11.38
C ARG A 118 1.83 -5.56 12.55
N CYS A 119 1.91 -4.63 13.49
CA CYS A 119 1.00 -4.59 14.63
C CYS A 119 -0.46 -4.51 14.20
N VAL A 120 -0.79 -3.66 13.22
CA VAL A 120 -2.16 -3.57 12.71
C VAL A 120 -2.58 -4.90 12.10
N GLN A 121 -1.74 -5.54 11.29
CA GLN A 121 -2.06 -6.82 10.67
C GLN A 121 -2.32 -7.91 11.71
N GLU A 122 -1.51 -8.00 12.77
CA GLU A 122 -1.66 -8.94 13.88
C GLU A 122 -2.94 -8.70 14.70
N ARG A 123 -3.36 -7.42 14.82
CA ARG A 123 -4.55 -7.01 15.59
C ARG A 123 -5.84 -7.02 14.78
N MET A 124 -5.77 -7.15 13.46
CA MET A 124 -6.96 -7.18 12.61
C MET A 124 -7.63 -8.56 12.73
N PRO A 125 -8.93 -8.61 13.08
CA PRO A 125 -9.65 -9.88 13.14
C PRO A 125 -9.86 -10.46 11.75
N ALA A 126 -10.03 -11.79 11.73
CA ALA A 126 -10.61 -12.48 10.59
C ALA A 126 -11.96 -11.85 10.21
N VAL A 127 -12.20 -11.71 8.91
CA VAL A 127 -13.49 -11.23 8.41
C VAL A 127 -14.48 -12.39 8.40
N ASP A 128 -15.72 -12.13 8.84
CA ASP A 128 -16.81 -13.09 8.65
C ASP A 128 -17.25 -13.04 7.18
N CYS A 129 -16.91 -14.10 6.44
CA CYS A 129 -17.26 -14.22 5.04
C CYS A 129 -18.71 -14.66 4.79
N GLY A 130 -19.44 -15.11 5.82
CA GLY A 130 -20.86 -15.49 5.69
C GLY A 130 -21.76 -14.32 5.33
N GLN A 131 -21.37 -13.10 5.73
CA GLN A 131 -22.10 -11.86 5.44
C GLN A 131 -21.61 -11.14 4.18
N ALA A 132 -20.64 -11.70 3.47
CA ALA A 132 -20.12 -11.09 2.26
C ALA A 132 -21.06 -11.31 1.07
N ALA A 133 -21.16 -10.32 0.17
CA ALA A 133 -21.91 -10.46 -1.08
C ALA A 133 -21.39 -11.61 -1.98
N ASP A 134 -20.12 -11.99 -1.83
CA ASP A 134 -19.52 -13.16 -2.45
C ASP A 134 -18.67 -13.90 -1.38
N PRO A 135 -19.26 -14.88 -0.68
CA PRO A 135 -18.56 -15.64 0.37
C PRO A 135 -17.35 -16.40 -0.15
N ALA A 136 -17.42 -16.99 -1.35
CA ALA A 136 -16.33 -17.77 -1.93
C ALA A 136 -15.13 -16.88 -2.28
N ARG A 137 -15.36 -15.70 -2.86
CA ARG A 137 -14.32 -14.70 -3.05
C ARG A 137 -13.76 -14.22 -1.72
N CYS A 138 -14.61 -13.92 -0.74
CA CYS A 138 -14.16 -13.50 0.59
C CYS A 138 -13.23 -14.54 1.22
N GLN A 139 -13.61 -15.82 1.22
CA GLN A 139 -12.82 -16.93 1.78
C GLN A 139 -11.47 -17.07 1.08
N ARG A 140 -11.44 -16.98 -0.27
CA ARG A 140 -10.16 -16.95 -1.01
C ARG A 140 -9.24 -15.82 -0.57
N HIS A 141 -9.79 -14.61 -0.41
CA HIS A 141 -9.03 -13.46 0.11
C HIS A 141 -8.58 -13.65 1.55
N GLN A 142 -9.40 -14.26 2.41
CA GLN A 142 -9.04 -14.54 3.80
C GLN A 142 -7.89 -15.54 3.87
N LYS A 143 -7.97 -16.64 3.11
CA LYS A 143 -6.89 -17.63 3.01
C LYS A 143 -5.58 -17.01 2.51
N ALA A 144 -5.65 -16.15 1.49
CA ALA A 144 -4.47 -15.43 1.01
C ALA A 144 -3.86 -14.50 2.08
N ARG A 145 -4.69 -13.83 2.89
CA ARG A 145 -4.20 -12.99 4.00
C ARG A 145 -3.48 -13.83 5.06
N GLU A 146 -4.03 -14.99 5.39
CA GLU A 146 -3.41 -15.92 6.34
C GLU A 146 -2.07 -16.44 5.81
N GLN A 147 -2.03 -16.90 4.55
CA GLN A 147 -0.80 -17.37 3.90
C GLN A 147 0.29 -16.28 3.83
N CYS A 148 -0.10 -15.02 3.68
CA CYS A 148 0.81 -13.89 3.56
C CYS A 148 1.02 -13.13 4.88
N ARG A 149 0.60 -13.68 6.03
CA ARG A 149 0.59 -12.97 7.33
C ARG A 149 1.97 -12.54 7.81
N ASP A 150 3.01 -13.29 7.48
CA ASP A 150 4.38 -13.01 7.95
C ASP A 150 5.12 -11.97 7.10
N LYS A 151 4.48 -11.49 6.02
CA LYS A 151 5.04 -10.51 5.09
C LYS A 151 4.46 -9.12 5.35
N ILE A 152 5.27 -8.09 5.17
CA ILE A 152 4.88 -6.69 5.35
C ILE A 152 5.17 -5.86 4.09
N GLY A 153 4.38 -4.81 3.87
CA GLY A 153 4.72 -3.78 2.89
C GLY A 153 4.65 -4.27 1.43
N PRO A 154 5.69 -4.05 0.60
CA PRO A 154 5.71 -4.52 -0.79
C PRO A 154 5.62 -6.04 -0.93
N GLU A 155 6.32 -6.79 -0.08
CA GLU A 155 6.33 -8.26 -0.13
C GLU A 155 4.96 -8.86 0.18
N HIS A 156 4.25 -8.29 1.17
CA HIS A 156 2.87 -8.69 1.46
C HIS A 156 1.96 -8.49 0.24
N ARG A 157 2.11 -7.36 -0.46
CA ARG A 157 1.32 -7.05 -1.67
C ARG A 157 1.64 -8.01 -2.81
N GLN A 158 2.91 -8.39 -2.97
CA GLN A 158 3.31 -9.37 -3.97
C GLN A 158 2.75 -10.75 -3.65
N CYS A 159 2.90 -11.21 -2.41
CA CYS A 159 2.33 -12.49 -1.96
C CYS A 159 0.81 -12.56 -2.17
N LEU A 160 0.07 -11.50 -1.80
CA LEU A 160 -1.37 -11.46 -2.04
C LEU A 160 -1.72 -11.51 -3.53
N ARG A 161 -0.91 -10.87 -4.40
CA ARG A 161 -1.13 -10.89 -5.84
C ARG A 161 -0.94 -12.29 -6.40
N GLU A 162 0.10 -12.99 -5.97
CA GLU A 162 0.38 -14.38 -6.37
C GLU A 162 -0.68 -15.34 -5.83
N ALA A 163 -1.02 -15.26 -4.55
CA ALA A 163 -2.00 -16.13 -3.90
C ALA A 163 -3.43 -15.96 -4.47
N LEU A 164 -3.73 -14.80 -5.06
CA LEU A 164 -5.04 -14.49 -5.66
C LEU A 164 -5.02 -14.50 -7.19
N ALA A 165 -3.89 -14.86 -7.81
CA ALA A 165 -3.83 -15.02 -9.25
C ALA A 165 -4.80 -16.15 -9.67
N PRO A 166 -5.56 -15.97 -10.76
CA PRO A 166 -6.33 -17.07 -11.31
C PRO A 166 -5.37 -18.23 -11.65
N ALA A 167 -5.80 -19.47 -11.37
CA ALA A 167 -5.02 -20.64 -11.77
C ALA A 167 -4.74 -20.57 -13.27
N ALA A 168 -3.47 -20.77 -13.65
CA ALA A 168 -3.10 -20.88 -15.06
C ALA A 168 -3.94 -22.02 -15.67
N ARG A 169 -4.70 -21.67 -16.70
CA ARG A 169 -5.51 -22.62 -17.47
C ARG A 169 -4.63 -23.46 -18.37
#